data_AF-A0A379B0K4-F1
#
_entry.id   AF-A0A379B0K4-F1
#
_cell.length_a   1.000
_cell.length_b   1.000
_cell.length_c   1.000
_cell.angle_alpha   90.00
_cell.angle_beta   90.00
_cell.angle_gamma   90.00
#
_symmetry.space_group_name_H-M   'P 1'
#
loop_
_entity.id
_entity.type
_entity.pdbx_description
1 polymer ?
#
loop_
_entity_poly.entity_id
_entity_poly.type
_entity_poly.pdbx_seq_one_letter_code
_entity_poly.pdbx_strand_id
1 'polypeptide(L)'
;MDACAAPGGKTGHILELADCRVTALDIDAGRLKRVEDNIARLGFQTASAACADARDLAAWYDGKPFDAILADVPCTASGVARRNPDVKWLRRPTDALKTARQQEALLDALWQALKQGGRMLLATCSVFVEENDGQLQNSSTAMPMPNRSNRGCFYRTNTKMAFITRLFKSIKQWLVLLPILSVLPDAAAEGIAATRAEARITDGGRLSISSRFQTELPDQLQQALRRGVPLNFTLSWQLSAPTIASYRFKLGQLIGDDDNIDYKLSFHPLTNRYRVTVGAFSTDYDTLDAALRATGAVANWKVLNKGALSGAEAGETKAEIRLTLSTSKLPKPFQINALTSQNWHLDSGWKPLNIIGNK
;
A
#
# COMPACT_ATOMS: atom_id res chain seq x y z
N MET A 1 26.51 8.82 11.89
CA MET A 1 25.64 9.99 12.15
C MET A 1 24.20 9.65 11.81
N ASP A 2 23.26 10.18 12.57
CA ASP A 2 21.82 10.21 12.27
C ASP A 2 21.42 11.69 12.10
N ALA A 3 21.10 12.10 10.87
CA ALA A 3 21.04 13.52 10.49
C ALA A 3 19.71 14.23 10.82
N CYS A 4 18.65 13.47 11.10
CA CYS A 4 17.32 13.96 11.45
C CYS A 4 16.72 13.02 12.49
N ALA A 5 17.37 12.98 13.66
CA ALA A 5 17.28 11.87 14.59
C ALA A 5 15.94 11.80 15.32
N ALA A 6 15.26 12.91 15.57
CA ALA A 6 14.13 12.90 16.49
C ALA A 6 12.91 12.15 15.91
N PRO A 7 12.28 11.23 16.68
CA PRO A 7 12.33 11.11 18.14
C PRO A 7 13.39 10.14 18.72
N GLY A 8 14.30 9.60 17.91
CA GLY A 8 15.46 8.81 18.37
C GLY A 8 15.35 7.30 18.17
N GLY A 9 14.28 6.82 17.52
CA GLY A 9 14.07 5.38 17.32
C GLY A 9 15.13 4.73 16.42
N LYS A 10 15.56 5.41 15.34
CA LYS A 10 16.61 4.89 14.45
C LYS A 10 17.99 4.96 15.10
N THR A 11 18.27 6.06 15.80
CA THR A 11 19.47 6.22 16.62
C THR A 11 19.64 5.09 17.64
N GLY A 12 18.58 4.80 18.42
CA GLY A 12 18.58 3.70 19.38
C GLY A 12 18.81 2.34 18.70
N HIS A 13 18.15 2.09 17.57
CA HIS A 13 18.32 0.84 16.84
C HIS A 13 19.75 0.63 16.29
N ILE A 14 20.42 1.69 15.85
CA ILE A 14 21.83 1.63 15.43
C ILE A 14 22.71 1.19 16.60
N LEU A 15 22.51 1.80 17.77
CA LEU A 15 23.28 1.52 19.00
C LEU A 15 23.02 0.10 19.55
N GLU A 16 21.81 -0.45 19.34
CA GLU A 16 21.50 -1.83 19.69
C GLU A 16 22.22 -2.87 18.82
N LEU A 17 22.46 -2.53 17.54
CA LEU A 17 23.04 -3.46 16.57
C LEU A 17 24.56 -3.38 16.46
N ALA A 18 25.17 -2.25 16.81
CA ALA A 18 26.59 -2.02 16.61
C ALA A 18 27.20 -1.20 17.75
N ASP A 19 28.38 -1.62 18.19
CA ASP A 19 29.23 -0.82 19.07
C ASP A 19 29.86 0.33 18.26
N CYS A 20 29.21 1.48 18.31
CA CYS A 20 29.60 2.66 17.54
C CYS A 20 29.31 3.96 18.29
N ARG A 21 29.98 5.02 17.86
CA ARG A 21 29.68 6.39 18.31
C ARG A 21 28.69 7.03 17.35
N VAL A 22 27.58 7.53 17.88
CA VAL A 22 26.50 8.09 17.07
C VAL A 22 26.30 9.56 17.41
N THR A 23 26.47 10.42 16.44
CA THR A 23 25.99 11.81 16.51
C THR A 23 24.56 11.86 15.98
N ALA A 24 23.61 12.24 16.83
CA ALA A 24 22.21 12.43 16.53
C ALA A 24 21.92 13.93 16.37
N LEU A 25 21.58 14.36 15.16
CA LEU A 25 21.32 15.75 14.81
C LEU A 25 19.81 15.95 14.59
N ASP A 26 19.25 17.02 15.12
CA ASP A 26 17.91 17.49 14.75
C ASP A 26 17.85 19.03 14.87
N ILE A 27 17.00 19.67 14.06
CA ILE A 27 16.85 21.12 14.08
C ILE A 27 15.99 21.60 15.26
N ASP A 28 15.13 20.73 15.80
CA ASP A 28 14.18 21.07 16.85
C ASP A 28 14.69 20.60 18.22
N ALA A 29 15.11 21.56 19.05
CA ALA A 29 15.61 21.31 20.40
C ALA A 29 14.58 20.57 21.30
N GLY A 30 13.29 20.86 21.14
CA GLY A 30 12.22 20.23 21.91
C GLY A 30 12.02 18.77 21.54
N ARG A 31 12.14 18.43 20.25
CA ARG A 31 12.12 17.05 19.77
C ARG A 31 13.43 16.31 20.10
N LEU A 32 14.56 17.00 20.09
CA LEU A 32 15.87 16.45 20.42
C LEU A 32 15.93 15.98 21.88
N LYS A 33 15.26 16.68 22.81
CA LYS A 33 15.12 16.21 24.20
C LYS A 33 14.56 14.78 24.30
N ARG A 34 13.63 14.41 23.42
CA ARG A 34 13.09 13.03 23.39
C ARG A 34 14.14 12.02 22.93
N VAL A 35 15.08 12.43 22.07
CA VAL A 35 16.20 11.60 21.64
C VAL A 35 17.12 11.34 22.83
N GLU A 36 17.49 12.39 23.56
CA GLU A 36 18.31 12.30 24.78
C GLU A 36 17.67 11.41 25.83
N ASP A 37 16.39 11.63 26.13
CA ASP A 37 15.61 10.81 27.07
C ASP A 37 15.59 9.32 26.64
N ASN A 38 15.40 9.05 25.35
CA ASN A 38 15.37 7.69 24.82
C ASN A 38 16.74 7.01 24.88
N ILE A 39 17.82 7.72 24.53
CA ILE A 39 19.19 7.21 24.60
C ILE A 39 19.56 6.91 26.07
N ALA A 40 19.26 7.84 26.98
CA ALA A 40 19.50 7.67 28.41
C ALA A 40 18.72 6.47 28.97
N ARG A 41 17.44 6.31 28.60
CA ARG A 41 16.61 5.17 28.99
C ARG A 41 17.16 3.82 28.49
N LEU A 42 17.76 3.80 27.30
CA LEU A 42 18.38 2.59 26.73
C LEU A 42 19.79 2.33 27.27
N GLY A 43 20.39 3.27 28.00
CA GLY A 43 21.71 3.13 28.63
C GLY A 43 22.89 3.30 27.68
N PHE A 44 22.70 3.87 26.48
CA PHE A 44 23.77 4.06 25.51
C PHE A 44 24.52 5.37 25.76
N GLN A 45 25.76 5.28 26.24
CA GLN A 45 26.59 6.46 26.54
C GLN A 45 27.43 6.95 25.33
N THR A 46 27.48 6.17 24.26
CA THR A 46 28.29 6.46 23.07
C THR A 46 27.60 7.37 22.04
N ALA A 47 26.39 7.84 22.35
CA ALA A 47 25.64 8.73 21.49
C ALA A 47 25.66 10.17 22.01
N SER A 48 25.88 11.12 21.12
CA SER A 48 25.77 12.56 21.40
C SER A 48 24.63 13.16 20.59
N ALA A 49 23.87 14.06 21.22
CA ALA A 49 22.82 14.83 20.57
C ALA A 49 23.34 16.24 20.26
N ALA A 50 23.01 16.76 19.09
CA ALA A 50 23.32 18.14 18.69
C ALA A 50 22.08 18.79 18.05
N CYS A 51 21.84 20.05 18.40
CA CYS A 51 20.73 20.82 17.86
C CYS A 51 21.26 21.79 16.80
N ALA A 52 21.07 21.47 15.52
CA ALA A 52 21.40 22.38 14.43
C ALA A 52 20.65 22.00 13.15
N ASP A 53 20.63 22.92 12.19
CA ASP A 53 20.20 22.62 10.83
C ASP A 53 21.28 21.79 10.13
N ALA A 54 20.94 20.58 9.67
CA ALA A 54 21.85 19.69 8.95
C ALA A 54 22.46 20.34 7.69
N ARG A 55 21.81 21.36 7.13
CA ARG A 55 22.30 22.13 5.96
C ARG A 55 23.44 23.09 6.31
N ASP A 56 23.52 23.53 7.57
CA ASP A 56 24.53 24.48 8.03
C ASP A 56 25.73 23.76 8.65
N LEU A 57 26.65 23.29 7.80
CA LEU A 57 27.85 22.57 8.23
C LEU A 57 28.66 23.35 9.28
N ALA A 58 28.72 24.67 9.20
CA ALA A 58 29.50 25.48 10.13
C ALA A 58 28.95 25.42 11.57
N ALA A 59 27.66 25.15 11.74
CA ALA A 59 27.02 25.09 13.04
C ALA A 59 27.28 23.78 13.81
N TRP A 60 27.53 22.66 13.12
CA TRP A 60 27.57 21.34 13.76
C TRP A 60 28.74 20.45 13.34
N TYR A 61 29.38 20.68 12.19
CA TYR A 61 30.43 19.81 11.67
C TYR A 61 31.81 20.26 12.17
N ASP A 62 32.53 19.37 12.87
CA ASP A 62 33.86 19.65 13.45
C ASP A 62 35.01 19.40 12.46
N GLY A 63 34.70 19.15 11.18
CA GLY A 63 35.67 18.81 10.15
C GLY A 63 36.10 17.34 10.15
N LYS A 64 35.63 16.50 11.09
CA LYS A 64 35.94 15.07 11.09
C LYS A 64 34.88 14.29 10.31
N PRO A 65 35.25 13.62 9.22
CA PRO A 65 34.27 12.94 8.38
C PRO A 65 33.72 11.69 9.05
N PHE A 66 32.45 11.39 8.78
CA PHE A 66 31.76 10.20 9.28
C PHE A 66 31.99 8.98 8.39
N ASP A 67 32.17 7.80 8.99
CA ASP A 67 32.23 6.53 8.25
C ASP A 67 30.87 6.13 7.65
N ALA A 68 29.78 6.49 8.35
CA ALA A 68 28.42 6.26 7.86
C ALA A 68 27.44 7.35 8.31
N ILE A 69 26.52 7.71 7.41
CA ILE A 69 25.47 8.71 7.63
C ILE A 69 24.10 8.10 7.30
N LEU A 70 23.17 8.16 8.25
CA LEU A 70 21.75 7.91 8.02
C LEU A 70 21.05 9.25 7.80
N ALA A 71 20.55 9.45 6.59
CA ALA A 71 19.77 10.62 6.18
C ALA A 71 18.28 10.26 6.18
N ASP A 72 17.65 10.26 7.36
CA ASP A 72 16.20 10.10 7.53
C ASP A 72 15.49 11.43 7.29
N VAL A 73 15.50 11.88 6.04
CA VAL A 73 15.16 13.26 5.70
C VAL A 73 13.66 13.56 5.86
N PRO A 74 13.29 14.80 6.25
CA PRO A 74 11.89 15.21 6.32
C PRO A 74 11.21 15.03 4.97
N CYS A 75 10.06 14.35 4.96
CA CYS A 75 9.37 13.88 3.77
C CYS A 75 7.87 14.27 3.79
N THR A 76 7.17 14.18 2.66
CA THR A 76 5.70 14.40 2.59
C THR A 76 4.89 13.41 3.43
N ALA A 77 5.52 12.31 3.87
CA ALA A 77 4.95 11.27 4.70
C ALA A 77 3.80 10.52 4.02
N SER A 78 3.78 10.51 2.67
CA SER A 78 2.74 9.86 1.87
C SER A 78 2.63 8.34 2.14
N GLY A 79 3.73 7.69 2.52
CA GLY A 79 3.77 6.26 2.84
C GLY A 79 3.20 5.89 4.22
N VAL A 80 2.95 6.86 5.10
CA VAL A 80 2.39 6.60 6.44
C VAL A 80 0.89 6.87 6.56
N ALA A 81 0.18 6.99 5.43
CA ALA A 81 -1.25 7.27 5.37
C ALA A 81 -2.14 6.31 6.19
N ARG A 82 -1.66 5.09 6.51
CA ARG A 82 -2.34 4.15 7.42
C ARG A 82 -2.28 4.59 8.89
N ARG A 83 -1.13 5.11 9.33
CA ARG A 83 -0.90 5.58 10.71
C ARG A 83 -1.35 7.03 10.89
N ASN A 84 -1.31 7.82 9.82
CA ASN A 84 -1.75 9.22 9.79
C ASN A 84 -2.66 9.46 8.56
N PRO A 85 -3.98 9.22 8.68
CA PRO A 85 -4.91 9.32 7.53
C PRO A 85 -5.07 10.75 7.00
N ASP A 86 -4.80 11.76 7.83
CA ASP A 86 -4.96 13.18 7.48
C ASP A 86 -4.04 13.62 6.35
N VAL A 87 -2.91 12.92 6.15
CA VAL A 87 -1.96 13.16 5.06
C VAL A 87 -2.66 13.12 3.69
N LYS A 88 -3.72 12.31 3.53
CA LYS A 88 -4.49 12.23 2.28
C LYS A 88 -5.21 13.53 1.91
N TRP A 89 -5.56 14.33 2.91
CA TRP A 89 -6.35 15.56 2.74
C TRP A 89 -5.48 16.81 2.82
N LEU A 90 -4.42 16.79 3.63
CA LEU A 90 -3.55 17.93 3.86
C LEU A 90 -2.51 18.14 2.76
N ARG A 91 -2.12 17.08 2.04
CA ARG A 91 -1.04 17.15 1.05
C ARG A 91 -1.52 17.66 -0.30
N ARG A 92 -0.72 18.54 -0.88
CA ARG A 92 -0.92 19.11 -2.21
C ARG A 92 0.02 18.44 -3.20
N PRO A 93 -0.33 18.37 -4.50
CA PRO A 93 0.55 17.81 -5.53
C PRO A 93 1.94 18.47 -5.58
N THR A 94 2.05 19.75 -5.21
CA THR A 94 3.29 20.52 -5.22
C THR A 94 4.21 20.25 -4.01
N ASP A 95 3.70 19.60 -2.96
CA ASP A 95 4.47 19.41 -1.71
C ASP A 95 5.66 18.47 -1.91
N ALA A 96 5.53 17.45 -2.76
CA ALA A 96 6.61 16.50 -3.05
C ALA A 96 7.82 17.22 -3.67
N LEU A 97 7.59 18.04 -4.70
CA LEU A 97 8.65 18.83 -5.34
C LEU A 97 9.27 19.87 -4.40
N LYS A 98 8.44 20.52 -3.57
CA LYS A 98 8.94 21.49 -2.58
C LYS A 98 9.83 20.83 -1.55
N THR A 99 9.44 19.66 -1.04
CA THR A 99 10.18 18.90 -0.04
C THR A 99 11.45 18.32 -0.64
N ALA A 100 11.37 17.77 -1.86
CA ALA A 100 12.52 17.29 -2.64
C ALA A 100 13.62 18.35 -2.75
N ARG A 101 13.29 19.60 -3.10
CA ARG A 101 14.28 20.70 -3.16
C ARG A 101 14.94 21.01 -1.81
N GLN A 102 14.21 20.84 -0.70
CA GLN A 102 14.78 21.02 0.64
C GLN A 102 15.73 19.87 1.01
N GLN A 103 15.40 18.65 0.57
CA GLN A 103 16.23 17.46 0.75
C GLN A 103 17.54 17.57 -0.03
N GLU A 104 17.53 18.12 -1.25
CA GLU A 104 18.73 18.30 -2.09
C GLU A 104 19.85 19.06 -1.34
N ALA A 105 19.53 20.23 -0.78
CA ALA A 105 20.50 21.03 -0.02
C ALA A 105 21.02 20.32 1.24
N LEU A 106 20.16 19.53 1.88
CA LEU A 106 20.53 18.76 3.07
C LEU A 106 21.47 17.60 2.70
N LEU A 107 21.17 16.88 1.61
CA LEU A 107 21.99 15.76 1.14
C LEU A 107 23.37 16.23 0.66
N ASP A 108 23.43 17.37 -0.03
CA ASP A 108 24.71 17.97 -0.46
C ASP A 108 25.58 18.35 0.75
N ALA A 109 25.00 18.87 1.83
CA ALA A 109 25.72 19.15 3.07
C ALA A 109 26.22 17.86 3.76
N LEU A 110 25.36 16.86 3.90
CA LEU A 110 25.73 15.57 4.50
C LEU A 110 26.83 14.86 3.70
N TRP A 111 26.85 15.03 2.38
CA TRP A 111 27.86 14.42 1.53
C TRP A 111 29.27 14.96 1.81
N GLN A 112 29.39 16.26 2.12
CA GLN A 112 30.67 16.88 2.50
C GLN A 112 31.19 16.38 3.85
N ALA A 113 30.30 15.95 4.74
CA ALA A 113 30.63 15.37 6.03
C ALA A 113 30.95 13.86 5.96
N LEU A 114 30.77 13.21 4.80
CA LEU A 114 31.02 11.79 4.62
C LEU A 114 32.49 11.52 4.26
N LYS A 115 33.09 10.53 4.90
CA LYS A 115 34.43 10.06 4.55
C LYS A 115 34.46 9.47 3.15
N GLN A 116 35.59 9.61 2.45
CA GLN A 116 35.80 8.89 1.19
C GLN A 116 35.68 7.36 1.43
N GLY A 117 34.84 6.70 0.63
CA GLY A 117 34.51 5.27 0.82
C GLY A 117 33.51 4.98 1.96
N GLY A 118 33.02 6.02 2.64
CA GLY A 118 31.94 5.92 3.61
C GLY A 118 30.60 5.58 2.97
N ARG A 119 29.59 5.32 3.81
CA ARG A 119 28.25 4.91 3.35
C ARG A 119 27.18 5.89 3.82
N MET A 120 26.34 6.34 2.89
CA MET A 120 25.17 7.12 3.20
C MET A 120 23.90 6.34 2.88
N LEU A 121 22.95 6.33 3.81
CA LEU A 121 21.63 5.75 3.61
C LEU A 121 20.58 6.88 3.60
N LEU A 122 19.98 7.13 2.43
CA LEU A 122 18.78 7.94 2.32
C LEU A 122 17.57 7.10 2.73
N ALA A 123 16.82 7.57 3.71
CA ALA A 123 15.59 6.95 4.15
C ALA A 123 14.47 7.99 4.14
N THR A 124 13.34 7.65 3.53
CA THR A 124 12.14 8.48 3.59
C THR A 124 10.92 7.64 3.92
N CYS A 125 9.90 8.34 4.40
CA CYS A 125 8.55 7.85 4.64
C CYS A 125 7.60 8.09 3.45
N SER A 126 8.13 8.40 2.26
CA SER A 126 7.35 8.81 1.09
C SER A 126 7.35 7.73 0.01
N VAL A 127 6.25 7.64 -0.73
CA VAL A 127 6.13 6.80 -1.94
C VAL A 127 6.40 7.58 -3.23
N PHE A 128 6.62 8.89 -3.16
CA PHE A 128 6.83 9.73 -4.34
C PHE A 128 8.27 9.62 -4.86
N VAL A 129 8.42 9.68 -6.18
CA VAL A 129 9.72 9.45 -6.85
C VAL A 129 10.65 10.63 -6.62
N GLU A 130 10.09 11.85 -6.57
CA GLU A 130 10.78 13.12 -6.39
C GLU A 130 11.59 13.16 -5.08
N GLU A 131 11.10 12.50 -4.03
CA GLU A 131 11.71 12.45 -2.70
C GLU A 131 12.61 11.21 -2.50
N ASN A 132 12.67 10.31 -3.49
CA ASN A 132 13.42 9.06 -3.43
C ASN A 132 14.42 8.99 -4.60
N ASP A 133 14.10 8.24 -5.66
CA ASP A 133 14.99 8.03 -6.80
C ASP A 133 15.36 9.35 -7.51
N GLY A 134 14.49 10.36 -7.44
CA GLY A 134 14.76 11.70 -7.96
C GLY A 134 15.89 12.42 -7.22
N GLN A 135 16.02 12.23 -5.90
CA GLN A 135 17.11 12.81 -5.10
C GLN A 135 18.47 12.24 -5.51
N LEU A 136 18.53 10.93 -5.80
CA LEU A 136 19.75 10.26 -6.24
C LEU A 136 20.19 10.67 -7.66
N GLN A 137 19.28 11.19 -8.47
CA GLN A 137 19.57 11.65 -9.84
C GLN A 137 19.90 13.14 -9.89
N ASN A 138 19.30 13.95 -9.02
CA ASN A 138 19.41 15.40 -9.04
C ASN A 138 20.52 15.97 -8.16
N SER A 139 21.07 15.19 -7.22
CA SER A 139 22.13 15.69 -6.35
C SER A 139 23.30 16.19 -7.20
N SER A 140 23.60 17.48 -7.07
CA SER A 140 24.58 18.21 -7.86
C SER A 140 25.99 17.62 -7.73
N THR A 141 26.24 16.99 -6.60
CA THR A 141 27.30 16.02 -6.40
C THR A 141 26.88 14.72 -7.06
N ALA A 142 27.42 14.41 -8.24
CA ALA A 142 27.21 13.14 -8.93
C ALA A 142 27.58 11.97 -8.01
N MET A 143 26.64 11.53 -7.19
CA MET A 143 26.77 10.39 -6.30
C MET A 143 26.98 9.23 -7.28
N PRO A 144 28.19 8.64 -7.36
CA PRO A 144 28.43 7.61 -8.34
C PRO A 144 27.47 6.46 -8.02
N MET A 145 26.42 6.33 -8.84
CA MET A 145 25.56 5.16 -8.82
C MET A 145 26.47 3.95 -8.97
N PRO A 146 26.48 2.99 -8.03
CA PRO A 146 27.22 1.76 -8.20
C PRO A 146 26.86 1.16 -9.55
N ASN A 147 27.87 0.90 -10.37
CA ASN A 147 27.71 0.35 -11.71
C ASN A 147 26.77 -0.87 -11.66
N ARG A 148 25.68 -0.84 -12.46
CA ARG A 148 24.63 -1.88 -12.54
C ARG A 148 25.17 -3.29 -12.83
N SER A 149 26.46 -3.43 -13.16
CA SER A 149 27.14 -4.69 -13.43
C SER A 149 27.57 -5.48 -12.18
N ASN A 150 27.67 -4.86 -11.00
CA ASN A 150 28.00 -5.59 -9.77
C ASN A 150 26.74 -5.87 -8.95
N ARG A 151 26.12 -7.03 -9.20
CA ARG A 151 25.06 -7.61 -8.35
C ARG A 151 25.66 -8.01 -7.00
N GLY A 152 25.81 -7.03 -6.11
CA GLY A 152 26.19 -7.22 -4.73
C GLY A 152 26.10 -5.89 -4.01
N CYS A 153 25.08 -5.75 -3.15
CA CYS A 153 24.83 -4.59 -2.27
C CYS A 153 23.94 -3.47 -2.87
N PHE A 154 22.72 -3.84 -3.27
CA PHE A 154 21.55 -2.99 -3.07
C PHE A 154 20.56 -3.80 -2.25
N TYR A 155 20.61 -3.68 -0.92
CA TYR A 155 19.48 -4.11 -0.10
C TYR A 155 18.41 -3.04 -0.21
N ARG A 156 17.54 -3.19 -1.20
CA ARG A 156 16.17 -2.68 -1.10
C ARG A 156 15.56 -3.37 0.11
N THR A 157 15.56 -2.70 1.25
CA THR A 157 14.83 -3.17 2.42
C THR A 157 13.35 -3.10 2.06
N ASN A 158 12.85 -4.19 1.47
CA ASN A 158 11.45 -4.52 1.54
C ASN A 158 11.13 -4.62 3.03
N THR A 159 10.62 -3.53 3.61
CA THR A 159 10.06 -3.54 4.95
C THR A 159 8.73 -4.29 4.90
N LYS A 160 8.79 -5.59 4.61
CA LYS A 160 7.85 -6.54 5.18
C LYS A 160 8.20 -6.61 6.64
N MET A 161 7.23 -6.27 7.49
CA MET A 161 7.23 -6.49 8.92
C MET A 161 7.90 -7.84 9.24
N ALA A 162 9.11 -7.80 9.80
CA ALA A 162 9.69 -8.92 10.51
C ALA A 162 9.14 -8.88 11.94
N PHE A 163 7.86 -9.24 12.08
CA PHE A 163 7.38 -9.87 13.30
C PHE A 163 7.57 -11.37 13.09
N ILE A 164 8.03 -12.07 14.13
CA ILE A 164 8.29 -13.52 14.19
C ILE A 164 9.69 -13.90 13.66
N THR A 165 10.65 -14.02 14.59
CA THR A 165 11.54 -15.20 14.69
C THR A 165 12.44 -15.05 15.91
N ARG A 166 11.91 -15.40 17.08
CA ARG A 166 12.74 -15.82 18.22
C ARG A 166 12.05 -16.94 18.98
N LEU A 167 11.79 -18.02 18.25
CA LEU A 167 11.63 -19.36 18.79
C LEU A 167 12.32 -20.29 17.78
N PHE A 168 12.91 -21.39 18.25
CA PHE A 168 13.69 -22.38 17.49
C PHE A 168 15.20 -22.13 17.38
N LYS A 169 15.85 -22.07 18.55
CA LYS A 169 17.20 -22.60 18.74
C LYS A 169 17.09 -23.95 19.47
N SER A 170 16.55 -24.98 18.81
CA SER A 170 16.73 -26.40 19.18
C SER A 170 16.18 -27.30 18.05
N ILE A 171 16.91 -27.34 16.94
CA ILE A 171 16.68 -28.30 15.85
C ILE A 171 17.59 -29.50 16.13
N LYS A 172 17.06 -30.53 16.82
CA LYS A 172 17.61 -31.90 16.74
C LYS A 172 16.69 -33.04 17.23
N GLN A 173 15.40 -32.82 17.48
CA GLN A 173 14.53 -33.89 18.02
C GLN A 173 13.16 -34.10 17.34
N TRP A 174 12.86 -33.49 16.19
CA TRP A 174 11.57 -33.69 15.50
C TRP A 174 11.75 -34.29 14.10
N LEU A 175 12.33 -35.49 14.05
CA LEU A 175 12.47 -36.30 12.83
C LEU A 175 11.50 -37.50 12.77
N VAL A 176 10.45 -37.51 13.58
CA VAL A 176 9.43 -38.56 13.53
C VAL A 176 8.05 -37.92 13.75
N LEU A 177 7.40 -37.52 12.65
CA LEU A 177 5.95 -37.32 12.44
C LEU A 177 5.74 -36.19 11.41
N LEU A 178 5.54 -36.54 10.13
CA LEU A 178 4.57 -35.93 9.19
C LEU A 178 4.94 -36.23 7.72
N PRO A 179 4.30 -37.25 7.12
CA PRO A 179 3.94 -37.21 5.71
C PRO A 179 2.43 -37.00 5.59
N ILE A 180 1.91 -35.85 6.06
CA ILE A 180 0.53 -35.41 5.77
C ILE A 180 0.54 -33.88 5.69
N LEU A 181 1.11 -33.33 4.61
CA LEU A 181 0.94 -31.91 4.30
C LEU A 181 0.99 -31.69 2.79
N SER A 182 0.05 -32.33 2.09
CA SER A 182 -0.15 -32.17 0.65
C SER A 182 -1.61 -31.87 0.33
N VAL A 183 -2.21 -30.91 1.03
CA VAL A 183 -3.35 -30.09 0.55
C VAL A 183 -3.31 -28.80 1.37
N LEU A 184 -2.74 -27.72 0.82
CA LEU A 184 -3.08 -26.37 1.29
C LEU A 184 -4.35 -25.98 0.53
N PRO A 185 -5.53 -25.85 1.17
CA PRO A 185 -6.63 -25.19 0.52
C PRO A 185 -6.23 -23.73 0.29
N ASP A 186 -6.55 -23.21 -0.90
CA ASP A 186 -6.53 -21.79 -1.19
C ASP A 186 -7.18 -21.04 -0.03
N ALA A 187 -6.52 -19.98 0.44
CA ALA A 187 -7.08 -19.08 1.43
C ALA A 187 -8.41 -18.51 0.89
N ALA A 188 -9.52 -19.14 1.27
CA ALA A 188 -10.85 -18.64 1.03
C ALA A 188 -11.00 -17.37 1.88
N ALA A 189 -11.08 -16.22 1.22
CA ALA A 189 -11.52 -14.99 1.86
C ALA A 189 -12.91 -15.24 2.45
N GLU A 190 -13.10 -14.93 3.72
CA GLU A 190 -14.35 -15.16 4.44
C GLU A 190 -15.54 -14.54 3.67
N GLY A 191 -16.42 -15.42 3.17
CA GLY A 191 -17.73 -15.08 2.64
C GLY A 191 -17.85 -14.78 1.14
N ILE A 192 -16.81 -14.33 0.41
CA ILE A 192 -16.95 -14.02 -1.03
C ILE A 192 -15.86 -14.71 -1.88
N ALA A 193 -16.28 -15.63 -2.74
CA ALA A 193 -15.41 -16.35 -3.69
C ALA A 193 -15.76 -16.00 -5.15
N ALA A 194 -14.74 -15.74 -5.97
CA ALA A 194 -14.94 -15.55 -7.41
C ALA A 194 -15.09 -16.93 -8.09
N THR A 195 -16.22 -17.17 -8.75
CA THR A 195 -16.48 -18.39 -9.53
C THR A 195 -16.09 -18.21 -10.99
N ARG A 196 -16.12 -16.97 -11.49
CA ARG A 196 -15.64 -16.60 -12.81
C ARG A 196 -14.98 -15.23 -12.75
N ALA A 197 -13.80 -15.10 -13.33
CA ALA A 197 -13.04 -13.86 -13.37
C ALA A 197 -12.24 -13.82 -14.69
N GLU A 198 -12.90 -13.42 -15.77
CA GLU A 198 -12.33 -13.38 -17.12
C GLU A 198 -12.37 -11.95 -17.65
N ALA A 199 -11.38 -11.58 -18.43
CA ALA A 199 -11.42 -10.37 -19.23
C ALA A 199 -11.07 -10.71 -20.68
N ARG A 200 -11.67 -9.99 -21.62
CA ARG A 200 -11.38 -10.14 -23.05
C ARG A 200 -10.96 -8.81 -23.64
N ILE A 201 -9.87 -8.80 -24.41
CA ILE A 201 -9.49 -7.65 -25.20
C ILE A 201 -10.23 -7.76 -26.54
N THR A 202 -11.05 -6.76 -26.85
CA THR A 202 -11.77 -6.67 -28.13
C THR A 202 -10.86 -6.08 -29.22
N ASP A 203 -11.17 -6.35 -30.49
CA ASP A 203 -10.37 -5.89 -31.66
C ASP A 203 -10.16 -4.37 -31.71
N GLY A 204 -11.02 -3.60 -31.04
CA GLY A 204 -10.89 -2.16 -30.87
C GLY A 204 -10.01 -1.71 -29.69
N GLY A 205 -9.18 -2.60 -29.11
CA GLY A 205 -8.31 -2.29 -27.97
C GLY A 205 -9.08 -1.91 -26.69
N ARG A 206 -10.30 -2.41 -26.52
CA ARG A 206 -11.13 -2.20 -25.32
C ARG A 206 -11.18 -3.47 -24.48
N LEU A 207 -11.15 -3.33 -23.15
CA LEU A 207 -11.21 -4.43 -22.21
C LEU A 207 -12.67 -4.70 -21.80
N SER A 208 -13.13 -5.94 -21.92
CA SER A 208 -14.44 -6.34 -21.41
C SER A 208 -14.29 -7.36 -20.30
N ILE A 209 -14.76 -7.01 -19.11
CA ILE A 209 -14.70 -7.85 -17.91
C ILE A 209 -15.98 -8.67 -17.79
N SER A 210 -15.84 -9.96 -17.50
CA SER A 210 -16.92 -10.86 -17.12
C SER A 210 -16.57 -11.55 -15.81
N SER A 211 -17.40 -11.34 -14.80
CA SER A 211 -17.18 -11.92 -13.48
C SER A 211 -18.46 -12.49 -12.88
N ARG A 212 -18.27 -13.45 -11.98
CA ARG A 212 -19.30 -13.98 -11.09
C ARG A 212 -18.68 -14.25 -9.74
N PHE A 213 -19.41 -13.88 -8.70
CA PHE A 213 -19.05 -14.16 -7.32
C PHE A 213 -20.12 -15.02 -6.67
N GLN A 214 -19.68 -15.91 -5.80
CA GLN A 214 -20.51 -16.60 -4.83
C GLN A 214 -20.28 -15.93 -3.49
N THR A 215 -21.35 -15.36 -2.94
CA THR A 215 -21.33 -14.64 -1.67
C THR A 215 -22.15 -15.39 -0.65
N GLU A 216 -21.56 -15.72 0.49
CA GLU A 216 -22.20 -16.25 1.68
C GLU A 216 -22.34 -15.11 2.69
N LEU A 217 -23.59 -14.76 3.03
CA LEU A 217 -23.88 -13.72 4.01
C LEU A 217 -23.82 -14.27 5.43
N PRO A 218 -23.06 -13.67 6.36
CA PRO A 218 -23.15 -13.94 7.80
C PRO A 218 -24.57 -13.74 8.32
N ASP A 219 -24.95 -14.51 9.35
CA ASP A 219 -26.31 -14.51 9.92
C ASP A 219 -26.80 -13.11 10.32
N GLN A 220 -25.91 -12.26 10.85
CA GLN A 220 -26.25 -10.89 11.23
C GLN A 220 -26.70 -10.04 10.04
N LEU A 221 -26.03 -10.17 8.90
CA LEU A 221 -26.38 -9.45 7.67
C LEU A 221 -27.66 -10.02 7.05
N GLN A 222 -27.86 -11.34 7.12
CA GLN A 222 -29.12 -11.95 6.70
C GLN A 222 -30.31 -11.43 7.54
N GLN A 223 -30.15 -11.35 8.86
CA GLN A 223 -31.19 -10.81 9.74
C GLN A 223 -31.45 -9.33 9.49
N ALA A 224 -30.40 -8.53 9.28
CA ALA A 224 -30.54 -7.12 8.93
C ALA A 224 -31.30 -6.93 7.61
N LEU A 225 -30.98 -7.72 6.60
CA LEU A 225 -31.66 -7.69 5.30
C LEU A 225 -33.14 -8.06 5.45
N ARG A 226 -33.46 -9.12 6.21
CA ARG A 226 -34.85 -9.52 6.49
C ARG A 226 -35.64 -8.44 7.25
N ARG A 227 -34.96 -7.61 8.04
CA ARG A 227 -35.53 -6.44 8.73
C ARG A 227 -35.67 -5.20 7.83
N GLY A 228 -35.40 -5.33 6.52
CA GLY A 228 -35.57 -4.26 5.54
C GLY A 228 -34.35 -3.36 5.38
N VAL A 229 -33.19 -3.73 5.93
CA VAL A 229 -31.95 -2.96 5.74
C VAL A 229 -31.33 -3.33 4.38
N PRO A 230 -31.20 -2.40 3.43
CA PRO A 230 -30.57 -2.69 2.15
C PRO A 230 -29.05 -2.86 2.31
N LEU A 231 -28.50 -3.87 1.64
CA LEU A 231 -27.07 -4.15 1.55
C LEU A 231 -26.54 -3.66 0.21
N ASN A 232 -25.59 -2.73 0.22
CA ASN A 232 -25.00 -2.18 -0.98
C ASN A 232 -23.65 -2.83 -1.24
N PHE A 233 -23.45 -3.41 -2.42
CA PHE A 233 -22.18 -3.97 -2.84
C PHE A 233 -21.59 -3.13 -3.97
N THR A 234 -20.28 -2.95 -3.94
CA THR A 234 -19.54 -2.28 -5.01
C THR A 234 -18.60 -3.28 -5.66
N LEU A 235 -18.74 -3.42 -6.97
CA LEU A 235 -17.83 -4.17 -7.83
C LEU A 235 -16.83 -3.20 -8.44
N SER A 236 -15.55 -3.37 -8.10
CA SER A 236 -14.45 -2.54 -8.54
C SER A 236 -13.45 -3.34 -9.36
N TRP A 237 -12.78 -2.68 -10.29
CA TRP A 237 -11.70 -3.26 -11.07
C TRP A 237 -10.46 -2.37 -11.05
N GLN A 238 -9.28 -2.94 -11.29
CA GLN A 238 -8.03 -2.19 -11.42
C GLN A 238 -7.03 -2.90 -12.34
N LEU A 239 -6.05 -2.15 -12.85
CA LEU A 239 -4.88 -2.70 -13.53
C LEU A 239 -3.74 -2.90 -12.53
N SER A 240 -3.25 -4.13 -12.36
CA SER A 240 -2.24 -4.48 -11.35
C SER A 240 -0.80 -4.44 -11.85
N ALA A 241 -0.56 -4.55 -13.16
CA ALA A 241 0.78 -4.40 -13.75
C ALA A 241 0.76 -3.45 -14.97
N PRO A 242 1.48 -2.31 -14.90
CA PRO A 242 1.71 -1.45 -16.03
C PRO A 242 2.97 -1.89 -16.80
N THR A 243 2.83 -2.48 -17.99
CA THR A 243 3.91 -2.45 -19.00
C THR A 243 3.70 -1.20 -19.89
N ILE A 244 4.76 -0.75 -20.56
CA ILE A 244 4.98 0.52 -21.30
C ILE A 244 3.75 1.16 -21.98
N ALA A 245 2.78 0.38 -22.45
CA ALA A 245 1.50 0.87 -22.96
C ALA A 245 0.74 1.78 -21.98
N SER A 246 0.70 1.42 -20.70
CA SER A 246 0.01 2.18 -19.62
C SER A 246 0.57 3.60 -19.37
N TYR A 247 1.86 3.84 -19.66
CA TYR A 247 2.48 5.16 -19.54
C TYR A 247 1.92 6.16 -20.58
N ARG A 248 1.48 5.68 -21.75
CA ARG A 248 0.74 6.50 -22.72
C ARG A 248 -0.70 6.79 -22.27
N PHE A 249 -1.32 5.89 -21.50
CA PHE A 249 -2.73 6.02 -21.07
C PHE A 249 -2.93 6.82 -19.78
N LYS A 250 -1.90 6.96 -18.94
CA LYS A 250 -1.95 7.77 -17.70
C LYS A 250 -2.17 9.28 -17.92
N LEU A 251 -2.13 9.77 -19.16
CA LEU A 251 -2.39 11.18 -19.51
C LEU A 251 -3.82 11.45 -20.03
N GLY A 252 -4.61 10.42 -20.33
CA GLY A 252 -5.89 10.58 -21.06
C GLY A 252 -7.17 10.12 -20.36
N GLN A 253 -7.09 9.47 -19.20
CA GLN A 253 -8.27 9.03 -18.43
C GLN A 253 -8.30 9.67 -17.05
N LEU A 254 -8.45 10.99 -17.03
CA LEU A 254 -9.10 11.66 -15.92
C LEU A 254 -10.60 11.65 -16.21
N ILE A 255 -11.35 10.91 -15.38
CA ILE A 255 -12.81 10.93 -15.25
C ILE A 255 -13.56 10.18 -16.35
N GLY A 256 -13.77 8.88 -16.13
CA GLY A 256 -14.93 8.16 -16.66
C GLY A 256 -15.81 7.72 -15.48
N ASP A 257 -17.12 7.91 -15.59
CA ASP A 257 -18.10 7.59 -14.54
C ASP A 257 -18.34 6.06 -14.33
N ASP A 258 -17.62 5.20 -15.07
CA ASP A 258 -17.93 3.77 -15.25
C ASP A 258 -16.92 2.81 -14.60
N ASP A 259 -16.16 3.25 -13.60
CA ASP A 259 -15.12 2.43 -12.96
C ASP A 259 -15.66 1.42 -11.94
N ASN A 260 -16.89 1.61 -11.45
CA ASN A 260 -17.50 0.74 -10.46
C ASN A 260 -18.95 0.43 -10.81
N ILE A 261 -19.40 -0.78 -10.47
CA ILE A 261 -20.83 -1.14 -10.52
C ILE A 261 -21.34 -1.27 -9.10
N ASP A 262 -22.36 -0.47 -8.78
CA ASP A 262 -23.06 -0.55 -7.50
C ASP A 262 -24.29 -1.45 -7.61
N TYR A 263 -24.37 -2.43 -6.73
CA TYR A 263 -25.50 -3.33 -6.54
C TYR A 263 -26.18 -2.98 -5.21
N LYS A 264 -27.51 -2.91 -5.20
CA LYS A 264 -28.31 -2.77 -3.99
C LYS A 264 -29.19 -4.00 -3.82
N LEU A 265 -28.90 -4.79 -2.80
CA LEU A 265 -29.71 -5.93 -2.38
C LEU A 265 -30.69 -5.46 -1.29
N SER A 266 -31.97 -5.72 -1.48
CA SER A 266 -33.02 -5.40 -0.52
C SER A 266 -34.03 -6.54 -0.41
N PHE A 267 -34.73 -6.64 0.70
CA PHE A 267 -35.78 -7.62 0.91
C PHE A 267 -37.10 -6.91 1.20
N HIS A 268 -38.17 -7.36 0.55
CA HIS A 268 -39.50 -6.77 0.70
C HIS A 268 -40.39 -7.75 1.50
N PRO A 269 -40.74 -7.45 2.76
CA PRO A 269 -41.46 -8.40 3.62
C PRO A 269 -42.86 -8.76 3.10
N LEU A 270 -43.55 -7.81 2.45
CA LEU A 270 -44.92 -7.99 1.95
C LEU A 270 -45.01 -8.99 0.79
N THR A 271 -44.03 -8.98 -0.11
CA THR A 271 -43.99 -9.86 -1.27
C THR A 271 -43.08 -11.07 -1.05
N ASN A 272 -42.37 -11.12 0.08
CA ASN A 272 -41.37 -12.13 0.43
C ASN A 272 -40.33 -12.36 -0.69
N ARG A 273 -39.91 -11.28 -1.36
CA ARG A 273 -38.95 -11.31 -2.47
C ARG A 273 -37.70 -10.50 -2.17
N TYR A 274 -36.59 -10.97 -2.70
CA TYR A 274 -35.31 -10.27 -2.70
C TYR A 274 -35.18 -9.48 -3.99
N ARG A 275 -34.78 -8.22 -3.89
CA ARG A 275 -34.64 -7.31 -5.02
C ARG A 275 -33.19 -6.88 -5.14
N VAL A 276 -32.61 -7.07 -6.32
CA VAL A 276 -31.28 -6.57 -6.68
C VAL A 276 -31.44 -5.43 -7.67
N THR A 277 -30.92 -4.26 -7.33
CA THR A 277 -30.93 -3.07 -8.19
C THR A 277 -29.51 -2.76 -8.65
N VAL A 278 -29.33 -2.52 -9.94
CA VAL A 278 -28.06 -2.15 -10.59
C VAL A 278 -28.33 -1.00 -11.56
N GLY A 279 -27.84 0.20 -11.23
CA GLY A 279 -28.18 1.42 -11.97
C GLY A 279 -29.70 1.62 -12.02
N ALA A 280 -30.26 1.66 -13.23
CA ALA A 280 -31.71 1.80 -13.47
C ALA A 280 -32.49 0.48 -13.48
N PHE A 281 -31.80 -0.67 -13.45
CA PHE A 281 -32.43 -1.99 -13.56
C PHE A 281 -32.67 -2.59 -12.18
N SER A 282 -33.81 -3.24 -12.01
CA SER A 282 -34.16 -3.96 -10.77
C SER A 282 -34.77 -5.30 -11.09
N THR A 283 -34.24 -6.36 -10.49
CA THR A 283 -34.71 -7.74 -10.66
C THR A 283 -35.10 -8.34 -9.32
N ASP A 284 -36.19 -9.10 -9.32
CA ASP A 284 -36.72 -9.77 -8.12
C ASP A 284 -36.42 -11.27 -8.15
N TYR A 285 -36.11 -11.84 -6.99
CA TYR A 285 -35.73 -13.22 -6.77
C TYR A 285 -36.49 -13.81 -5.58
N ASP A 286 -36.84 -15.10 -5.66
CA ASP A 286 -37.58 -15.78 -4.59
C ASP A 286 -36.65 -16.26 -3.46
N THR A 287 -35.36 -16.44 -3.71
CA THR A 287 -34.38 -16.92 -2.72
C THR A 287 -33.19 -15.96 -2.56
N LEU A 288 -32.64 -15.91 -1.35
CA LEU A 288 -31.47 -15.09 -1.03
C LEU A 288 -30.25 -15.50 -1.87
N ASP A 289 -30.02 -16.81 -2.00
CA ASP A 289 -28.90 -17.35 -2.78
C ASP A 289 -28.99 -16.95 -4.27
N ALA A 290 -30.18 -16.96 -4.87
CA ALA A 290 -30.36 -16.50 -6.25
C ALA A 290 -30.07 -15.00 -6.40
N ALA A 291 -30.50 -14.18 -5.43
CA ALA A 291 -30.21 -12.75 -5.40
C ALA A 291 -28.70 -12.47 -5.19
N LEU A 292 -28.03 -13.23 -4.33
CA LEU A 292 -26.60 -13.11 -4.08
C LEU A 292 -25.78 -13.54 -5.29
N ARG A 293 -26.18 -14.59 -6.01
CA ARG A 293 -25.54 -14.97 -7.29
C ARG A 293 -25.69 -13.91 -8.39
N ALA A 294 -26.77 -13.13 -8.36
CA ALA A 294 -26.92 -11.98 -9.26
C ALA A 294 -26.05 -10.78 -8.84
N THR A 295 -25.72 -10.69 -7.55
CA THR A 295 -24.88 -9.62 -6.99
C THR A 295 -23.41 -9.88 -7.33
N GLY A 296 -22.79 -8.98 -8.09
CA GLY A 296 -21.43 -9.18 -8.61
C GLY A 296 -21.34 -10.12 -9.82
N ALA A 297 -22.48 -10.53 -10.39
CA ALA A 297 -22.50 -11.10 -11.73
C ALA A 297 -22.53 -9.98 -12.77
N VAL A 298 -21.50 -9.90 -13.60
CA VAL A 298 -21.49 -9.02 -14.77
C VAL A 298 -20.92 -9.74 -15.97
N ALA A 299 -21.51 -9.50 -17.13
CA ALA A 299 -21.05 -10.04 -18.41
C ALA A 299 -20.73 -8.89 -19.36
N ASN A 300 -19.58 -8.97 -20.02
CA ASN A 300 -19.15 -8.00 -21.02
C ASN A 300 -19.18 -6.54 -20.52
N TRP A 301 -18.82 -6.31 -19.26
CA TRP A 301 -18.66 -4.96 -18.72
C TRP A 301 -17.51 -4.28 -19.45
N LYS A 302 -17.84 -3.29 -20.27
CA LYS A 302 -16.90 -2.58 -21.12
C LYS A 302 -16.16 -1.56 -20.27
N VAL A 303 -14.97 -1.93 -19.84
CA VAL A 303 -14.07 -1.04 -19.11
C VAL A 303 -13.02 -0.50 -20.08
N LEU A 304 -12.57 0.73 -19.84
CA LEU A 304 -11.69 1.49 -20.75
C LEU A 304 -12.33 1.92 -22.09
N ASN A 305 -11.84 3.04 -22.62
CA ASN A 305 -12.26 3.55 -23.92
C ASN A 305 -11.70 2.70 -25.08
N LYS A 306 -12.29 2.84 -26.28
CA LYS A 306 -11.72 2.20 -27.49
C LYS A 306 -10.31 2.73 -27.72
N GLY A 307 -9.39 1.85 -28.11
CA GLY A 307 -7.97 2.17 -28.33
C GLY A 307 -7.13 2.19 -27.04
N ALA A 308 -7.72 1.98 -25.86
CA ALA A 308 -7.00 2.03 -24.58
C ALA A 308 -5.93 0.93 -24.38
N LEU A 309 -6.01 -0.14 -25.18
CA LEU A 309 -5.05 -1.25 -25.16
C LEU A 309 -4.59 -1.62 -26.58
N SER A 310 -4.65 -0.68 -27.53
CA SER A 310 -4.16 -0.95 -28.90
C SER A 310 -2.66 -1.24 -28.87
N GLY A 311 -2.28 -2.50 -29.14
CA GLY A 311 -0.89 -2.97 -29.14
C GLY A 311 -0.41 -3.64 -27.84
N ALA A 312 -1.29 -3.87 -26.86
CA ALA A 312 -0.96 -4.66 -25.67
C ALA A 312 -1.29 -6.15 -25.89
N GLU A 313 -0.32 -7.04 -25.70
CA GLU A 313 -0.58 -8.48 -25.71
C GLU A 313 -1.33 -8.92 -24.43
N ALA A 314 -2.15 -9.96 -24.55
CA ALA A 314 -2.94 -10.46 -23.41
C ALA A 314 -2.07 -10.97 -22.24
N GLY A 315 -0.84 -11.42 -22.51
CA GLY A 315 0.10 -11.85 -21.47
C GLY A 315 0.73 -10.70 -20.68
N GLU A 316 0.74 -9.50 -21.23
CA GLU A 316 1.34 -8.31 -20.61
C GLU A 316 0.34 -7.49 -19.78
N THR A 317 -0.95 -7.71 -20.01
CA THR A 317 -2.01 -7.02 -19.29
C THR A 317 -2.38 -7.83 -18.05
N LYS A 318 -2.31 -7.21 -16.86
CA LYS A 318 -2.84 -7.80 -15.63
C LYS A 318 -3.90 -6.88 -15.05
N ALA A 319 -5.08 -7.44 -14.85
CA ALA A 319 -6.21 -6.77 -14.25
C ALA A 319 -6.75 -7.60 -13.08
N GLU A 320 -7.35 -6.90 -12.11
CA GLU A 320 -7.94 -7.50 -10.93
C GLU A 320 -9.35 -6.94 -10.72
N ILE A 321 -10.18 -7.74 -10.06
CA ILE A 321 -11.56 -7.40 -9.73
C ILE A 321 -11.84 -7.69 -8.26
N ARG A 322 -12.70 -6.89 -7.64
CA ARG A 322 -13.05 -7.01 -6.23
C ARG A 322 -14.52 -6.68 -6.01
N LEU A 323 -15.22 -7.52 -5.25
CA LEU A 323 -16.57 -7.28 -4.78
C LEU A 323 -16.53 -7.00 -3.28
N THR A 324 -17.11 -5.88 -2.84
CA THR A 324 -17.11 -5.45 -1.44
C THR A 324 -18.48 -4.99 -1.00
N LEU A 325 -18.83 -5.25 0.27
CA LEU A 325 -19.98 -4.63 0.91
C LEU A 325 -19.63 -3.21 1.36
N SER A 326 -20.36 -2.20 0.89
CA SER A 326 -20.15 -0.80 1.22
C SER A 326 -20.73 -0.47 2.60
N THR A 327 -19.88 -0.40 3.62
CA THR A 327 -20.29 0.01 4.98
C THR A 327 -20.74 1.47 5.05
N SER A 328 -20.22 2.34 4.18
CA SER A 328 -20.56 3.77 4.11
C SER A 328 -21.99 4.05 3.64
N LYS A 329 -22.58 3.15 2.85
CA LYS A 329 -23.94 3.27 2.32
C LYS A 329 -25.00 2.60 3.21
N LEU A 330 -24.59 2.01 4.35
CA LEU A 330 -25.52 1.47 5.34
C LEU A 330 -26.19 2.60 6.14
N PRO A 331 -27.39 2.38 6.71
CA PRO A 331 -27.99 3.34 7.62
C PRO A 331 -27.10 3.58 8.85
N LYS A 332 -27.06 4.83 9.34
CA LYS A 332 -26.15 5.28 10.42
C LYS A 332 -26.05 4.35 11.65
N PRO A 333 -27.15 3.78 12.18
CA PRO A 333 -27.06 2.86 13.33
C PRO A 333 -26.20 1.62 13.06
N PHE A 334 -26.21 1.12 11.83
CA PHE A 334 -25.45 -0.06 11.43
C PHE A 334 -23.99 0.25 11.07
N GLN A 335 -23.68 1.50 10.72
CA GLN A 335 -22.30 1.94 10.51
C GLN A 335 -21.47 1.81 11.79
N ILE A 336 -22.07 2.08 12.95
CA ILE A 336 -21.41 1.94 14.26
C ILE A 336 -21.12 0.46 14.57
N ASN A 337 -22.10 -0.42 14.31
CA ASN A 337 -21.91 -1.86 14.50
C ASN A 337 -20.85 -2.44 13.56
N ALA A 338 -20.76 -1.90 12.34
CA ALA A 338 -19.73 -2.29 11.39
C ALA A 338 -18.32 -1.96 11.93
N LEU A 339 -18.13 -0.83 12.62
CA LEU A 339 -16.84 -0.49 13.23
C LEU A 339 -16.39 -1.47 14.32
N THR A 340 -17.35 -2.07 15.04
CA THR A 340 -17.08 -2.94 16.18
C THR A 340 -17.08 -4.43 15.86
N SER A 341 -17.60 -4.85 14.70
CA SER A 341 -17.78 -6.27 14.36
C SER A 341 -17.29 -6.63 12.96
N GLN A 342 -16.49 -7.70 12.87
CA GLN A 342 -15.95 -8.18 11.60
C GLN A 342 -17.03 -8.77 10.68
N ASN A 343 -18.14 -9.26 11.24
CA ASN A 343 -19.25 -9.87 10.48
C ASN A 343 -19.98 -8.90 9.53
N TRP A 344 -19.73 -7.60 9.63
CA TRP A 344 -20.27 -6.56 8.74
C TRP A 344 -19.28 -6.15 7.63
N HIS A 345 -18.12 -6.78 7.58
CA HIS A 345 -17.11 -6.58 6.55
C HIS A 345 -17.08 -7.81 5.64
N LEU A 346 -17.65 -7.66 4.45
CA LEU A 346 -17.57 -8.67 3.38
C LEU A 346 -16.74 -8.13 2.23
N ASP A 347 -15.69 -8.86 1.90
CA ASP A 347 -14.71 -8.48 0.89
C ASP A 347 -14.12 -9.72 0.24
N SER A 348 -14.20 -9.79 -1.10
CA SER A 348 -13.57 -10.87 -1.86
C SER A 348 -12.03 -10.79 -1.84
N GLY A 349 -11.48 -9.63 -1.50
CA GLY A 349 -10.14 -9.22 -1.89
C GLY A 349 -10.02 -9.02 -3.40
N TRP A 350 -8.85 -8.58 -3.86
CA TRP A 350 -8.54 -8.48 -5.29
C TRP A 350 -8.34 -9.88 -5.87
N LYS A 351 -9.13 -10.22 -6.90
CA LYS A 351 -9.04 -11.46 -7.65
C LYS A 351 -8.48 -11.18 -9.04
N PRO A 352 -7.43 -11.90 -9.48
CA PRO A 352 -6.86 -11.70 -10.80
C PRO A 352 -7.85 -12.12 -11.89
N LEU A 353 -7.92 -11.32 -12.95
CA LEU A 353 -8.70 -11.62 -14.14
C LEU A 353 -7.84 -12.41 -15.14
N ASN A 354 -8.38 -13.51 -15.64
CA ASN A 354 -7.76 -14.24 -16.75
C ASN A 354 -8.03 -13.50 -18.06
N ILE A 355 -7.00 -12.91 -18.66
CA ILE A 355 -7.14 -12.09 -19.87
C ILE A 355 -6.98 -12.96 -21.11
N ILE A 356 -8.06 -13.07 -21.88
CA ILE A 356 -8.10 -13.79 -23.14
C ILE A 356 -7.95 -12.76 -24.26
N GLY A 357 -6.82 -12.81 -24.98
CA GLY A 357 -6.61 -12.04 -26.21
C GLY A 357 -7.05 -12.84 -27.44
N ASN A 358 -7.45 -12.12 -28.50
CA ASN A 358 -7.41 -12.71 -29.84
C ASN A 358 -5.93 -12.89 -30.23
N LYS A 359 -5.56 -14.10 -30.66
CA LYS A 359 -4.26 -14.37 -31.27
C LYS A 359 -4.14 -13.65 -32.61
#